data_AF-A0A8S3Y6Z6-F1
#
_entry.id   AF-A0A8S3Y6Z6-F1
#
_cell.length_a   1.000
_cell.length_b   1.000
_cell.length_c   1.000
_cell.angle_alpha   90.00
_cell.angle_beta   90.00
_cell.angle_gamma   90.00
#
_symmetry.space_group_name_H-M   'P 1'
#
loop_
_entity.id
_entity.type
_entity.pdbx_description
1 polymer ?
#
loop_
_entity_poly.entity_id
_entity_poly.type
_entity_poly.pdbx_seq_one_letter_code
_entity_poly.pdbx_strand_id
1 'polypeptide(L)'
;MSGIEIKTETNENNVVTKVTIEKPQTVTSSSKQAVASQVKKRLLIDFSASYTERNFITPMRAMTEYLLKQSDLESLPKVLRRSPYESEPPITVYYRKDVEAKAVEVWGSREALEKELLRRELDRRRYEQDVFTVKRRLRNYRREMSHKRLKHGVEELGLKTRSGRVVLTAIGINGCNFLFKLCAWFYTGSHSLFSECIHSLADTVNQVILAYGIHKSVQIADPDHPYGYTNMRYVSSLISGVGIFCVGSGLSFYHGVVGILDPQPLHDLFWAYFVLGGAVVSEGATLMVALSAIRKGAKEANMPLTEYVMRSSDPSVNVVLLEDTAAVAGVVVAASCMAISQYTGNPLPDAIGSILVGTILGCVASFIILSNVGALIG
;
A
#
# COMPACT_ATOMS: atom_id res chain seq x y z
N MET A 1 -19.27 23.92 44.22
CA MET A 1 -19.97 22.81 43.54
C MET A 1 -21.14 22.40 44.42
N SER A 2 -22.34 22.94 44.17
CA SER A 2 -23.56 22.55 44.88
C SER A 2 -24.38 21.64 43.98
N GLY A 3 -24.63 20.41 44.46
CA GLY A 3 -25.30 19.33 43.74
C GLY A 3 -26.69 19.72 43.24
N ILE A 4 -26.87 19.54 41.93
CA ILE A 4 -28.19 19.50 41.29
C ILE A 4 -28.51 18.01 41.18
N GLU A 5 -29.57 17.56 41.85
CA GLU A 5 -30.04 16.18 41.73
C GLU A 5 -31.08 16.12 40.59
N ILE A 6 -30.81 15.29 39.57
CA ILE A 6 -31.68 15.12 38.42
C ILE A 6 -32.37 13.75 38.56
N LYS A 7 -33.70 13.75 38.63
CA LYS A 7 -34.50 12.51 38.62
C LYS A 7 -35.18 12.34 37.27
N THR A 8 -35.05 11.15 36.70
CA THR A 8 -35.65 10.76 35.41
C THR A 8 -36.60 9.60 35.60
N GLU A 9 -37.81 9.71 35.07
CA GLU A 9 -38.80 8.62 35.03
C GLU A 9 -38.83 7.98 33.64
N THR A 10 -38.64 6.66 33.61
CA THR A 10 -38.66 5.80 32.41
C THR A 10 -39.91 4.92 32.40
N ASN A 11 -40.54 4.78 31.23
CA ASN A 11 -41.62 3.82 31.03
C ASN A 11 -41.07 2.39 30.84
N GLU A 12 -41.92 1.36 30.83
CA GLU A 12 -41.58 -0.09 30.74
C GLU A 12 -40.71 -0.45 29.51
N ASN A 13 -40.66 0.41 28.49
CA ASN A 13 -39.79 0.27 27.31
C ASN A 13 -38.45 1.05 27.40
N ASN A 14 -38.04 1.48 28.61
CA ASN A 14 -36.79 2.21 28.87
C ASN A 14 -36.59 3.54 28.14
N VAL A 15 -37.68 4.20 27.73
CA VAL A 15 -37.64 5.54 27.14
C VAL A 15 -37.92 6.58 28.22
N VAL A 16 -37.05 7.58 28.38
CA VAL A 16 -37.17 8.66 29.36
C VAL A 16 -38.31 9.57 28.95
N THR A 17 -39.39 9.57 29.72
CA THR A 17 -40.62 10.33 29.41
C THR A 17 -40.70 11.65 30.16
N LYS A 18 -39.95 11.83 31.26
CA LYS A 18 -39.94 13.07 32.02
C LYS A 18 -38.63 13.27 32.79
N VAL A 19 -38.10 14.49 32.76
CA VAL A 19 -36.90 14.91 33.51
C VAL A 19 -37.28 16.09 34.38
N THR A 20 -37.15 15.95 35.70
CA THR A 20 -37.46 17.01 36.66
C THR A 20 -36.19 17.41 37.40
N ILE A 21 -35.91 18.72 37.41
CA ILE A 21 -34.74 19.31 38.06
C ILE A 21 -35.21 20.03 39.32
N GLU A 22 -34.93 19.49 40.50
CA GLU A 22 -35.21 20.15 41.77
C GLU A 22 -33.96 20.92 42.24
N LYS A 23 -34.13 22.23 42.47
CA LYS A 23 -33.10 23.05 43.12
C LYS A 23 -33.35 23.04 44.63
N PRO A 24 -32.31 22.95 45.48
CA PRO A 24 -32.48 22.90 46.92
C PRO A 24 -33.11 24.19 47.44
N GLN A 25 -34.14 24.04 48.27
CA GLN A 25 -34.83 25.12 48.95
C GLN A 25 -33.85 25.89 49.84
N THR A 26 -33.74 27.20 49.63
CA THR A 26 -32.90 28.07 50.44
C THR A 26 -33.67 28.47 51.69
N VAL A 27 -33.16 28.06 52.85
CA VAL A 27 -33.70 28.36 54.18
C VAL A 27 -33.68 29.87 54.43
N THR A 28 -34.83 30.42 54.80
CA THR A 28 -35.01 31.79 55.28
C THR A 28 -34.35 32.01 56.63
N SER A 29 -33.50 33.04 56.75
CA SER A 29 -33.21 33.71 58.01
C SER A 29 -33.17 35.22 57.81
N SER A 30 -33.47 35.93 58.89
CA SER A 30 -34.28 37.14 58.95
C SER A 30 -33.52 38.48 58.80
N SER A 31 -34.33 39.49 58.46
CA SER A 31 -34.30 40.88 58.90
C SER A 31 -33.13 41.78 58.49
N LYS A 32 -33.40 42.68 57.53
CA LYS A 32 -33.11 44.11 57.67
C LYS A 32 -33.91 44.97 56.67
N GLN A 33 -34.79 45.78 57.28
CA GLN A 33 -35.35 47.07 56.88
C GLN A 33 -35.74 47.34 55.42
N ALA A 34 -37.06 47.49 55.26
CA ALA A 34 -37.74 47.97 54.07
C ALA A 34 -37.39 49.43 53.75
N VAL A 35 -37.04 49.68 52.47
CA VAL A 35 -37.20 50.98 51.83
C VAL A 35 -38.10 50.76 50.61
N ALA A 36 -39.33 51.25 50.71
CA ALA A 36 -40.32 51.15 49.65
C ALA A 36 -39.88 52.00 48.44
N SER A 37 -39.47 51.36 47.35
CA SER A 37 -39.32 52.00 46.05
C SER A 37 -40.53 51.65 45.18
N GLN A 38 -41.22 52.68 44.70
CA GLN A 38 -42.38 52.55 43.81
C GLN A 38 -41.97 51.83 42.51
N VAL A 39 -42.43 50.60 42.31
CA VAL A 39 -42.21 49.84 41.08
C VAL A 39 -43.13 50.40 40.00
N LYS A 40 -42.59 51.17 39.05
CA LYS A 40 -43.28 51.54 37.81
C LYS A 40 -43.68 50.26 37.06
N LYS A 41 -44.99 50.09 36.78
CA LYS A 41 -45.51 49.02 35.91
C LYS A 41 -44.75 49.04 34.58
N ARG A 42 -44.06 47.94 34.24
CA ARG A 42 -43.44 47.76 32.92
C ARG A 42 -44.55 47.63 31.88
N LEU A 43 -44.54 48.51 30.88
CA LEU A 43 -45.45 48.44 29.73
C LEU A 43 -45.16 47.14 28.95
N LEU A 44 -46.21 46.37 28.66
CA LEU A 44 -46.15 45.20 27.78
C LEU A 44 -45.83 45.68 26.36
N ILE A 45 -44.74 45.14 25.79
CA ILE A 45 -44.29 45.47 24.43
C ILE A 45 -45.11 44.63 23.45
N ASP A 46 -45.75 45.29 22.48
CA ASP A 46 -46.45 44.62 21.38
C ASP A 46 -45.43 44.11 20.35
N PHE A 47 -45.35 42.78 20.19
CA PHE A 47 -44.43 42.10 19.28
C PHE A 47 -44.96 42.00 17.84
N SER A 48 -46.18 42.46 17.54
CA SER A 48 -46.75 42.40 16.19
C SER A 48 -46.29 43.54 15.27
N ALA A 49 -45.87 44.67 15.83
CA ALA A 49 -45.38 45.81 15.07
C ALA A 49 -43.93 45.59 14.61
N SER A 50 -43.67 45.63 13.30
CA SER A 50 -42.33 45.56 12.74
C SER A 50 -41.62 46.90 12.92
N TYR A 51 -40.87 47.06 14.02
CA TYR A 51 -40.09 48.27 14.30
C TYR A 51 -38.82 48.34 13.43
N THR A 52 -38.94 48.61 12.13
CA THR A 52 -37.80 48.80 11.22
C THR A 52 -37.25 50.23 11.21
N GLU A 53 -37.96 51.19 11.79
CA GLU A 53 -37.64 52.63 11.69
C GLU A 53 -36.30 53.05 12.33
N ARG A 54 -35.74 52.24 13.24
CA ARG A 54 -34.45 52.51 13.91
C ARG A 54 -33.36 51.49 13.59
N ASN A 55 -33.56 50.65 12.58
CA ASN A 55 -32.58 49.64 12.17
C ASN A 55 -31.73 50.12 11.00
N PHE A 56 -30.42 49.97 11.13
CA PHE A 56 -29.46 50.28 10.08
C PHE A 56 -29.07 49.02 9.30
N ILE A 57 -28.84 49.17 8.00
CA ILE A 57 -28.36 48.11 7.12
C ILE A 57 -27.10 48.56 6.39
N THR A 58 -26.15 47.65 6.19
CA THR A 58 -24.93 47.91 5.43
C THR A 58 -25.24 47.89 3.92
N PRO A 59 -24.47 48.62 3.09
CA PRO A 59 -24.63 48.60 1.63
C PRO A 59 -24.64 47.19 1.05
N MET A 60 -23.72 46.32 1.49
CA MET A 60 -23.65 44.92 1.04
C MET A 60 -24.92 44.13 1.36
N ARG A 61 -25.47 44.29 2.57
CA ARG A 61 -26.73 43.65 2.95
C ARG A 61 -27.91 44.24 2.19
N ALA A 62 -27.95 45.55 1.96
CA ALA A 62 -28.99 46.18 1.15
C ALA A 62 -29.00 45.65 -0.29
N MET A 63 -27.82 45.54 -0.93
CA MET A 63 -27.71 44.97 -2.28
C MET A 63 -28.06 43.47 -2.33
N THR A 64 -27.73 42.72 -1.29
CA THR A 64 -27.96 41.25 -1.27
C THR A 64 -29.41 40.90 -0.89
N GLU A 65 -29.96 41.56 0.14
CA GLU A 65 -31.30 41.27 0.69
C GLU A 65 -32.40 41.96 -0.10
N TYR A 66 -32.13 43.09 -0.76
CA TYR A 66 -33.13 43.86 -1.51
C TYR A 66 -32.83 43.97 -3.01
N LEU A 67 -31.78 43.28 -3.49
CA LEU A 67 -31.38 43.25 -4.90
C LEU A 67 -31.16 44.63 -5.54
N LEU A 68 -30.81 45.62 -4.73
CA LEU A 68 -30.53 46.99 -5.17
C LEU A 68 -29.13 47.08 -5.80
N LYS A 69 -28.96 48.02 -6.75
CA LYS A 69 -27.64 48.36 -7.29
C LYS A 69 -26.97 49.42 -6.42
N GLN A 70 -25.65 49.53 -6.55
CA GLN A 70 -24.88 50.56 -5.85
C GLN A 70 -25.37 51.99 -6.18
N SER A 71 -25.77 52.23 -7.44
CA SER A 71 -26.36 53.50 -7.88
C SER A 71 -27.62 53.89 -7.10
N ASP A 72 -28.43 52.89 -6.72
CA ASP A 72 -29.71 53.13 -6.06
C ASP A 72 -29.50 53.55 -4.60
N LEU A 73 -28.44 53.04 -3.98
CA LEU A 73 -28.04 53.37 -2.61
C LEU A 73 -27.37 54.75 -2.48
N GLU A 74 -26.77 55.27 -3.54
CA GLU A 74 -26.15 56.60 -3.53
C GLU A 74 -27.15 57.73 -3.34
N SER A 75 -28.40 57.51 -3.76
CA SER A 75 -29.50 58.44 -3.59
C SER A 75 -30.06 58.51 -2.15
N LEU A 76 -29.68 57.55 -1.29
CA LEU A 76 -30.21 57.43 0.07
C LEU A 76 -29.35 58.18 1.11
N PRO A 77 -29.97 58.66 2.20
CA PRO A 77 -29.23 59.28 3.30
C PRO A 77 -28.20 58.32 3.92
N LYS A 78 -26.93 58.74 3.92
CA LYS A 78 -25.80 57.97 4.47
C LYS A 78 -25.56 58.33 5.93
N VAL A 79 -25.45 57.31 6.77
CA VAL A 79 -25.08 57.46 8.19
C VAL A 79 -23.78 56.71 8.46
N LEU A 80 -22.83 57.35 9.13
CA LEU A 80 -21.59 56.70 9.54
C LEU A 80 -21.74 56.07 10.93
N ARG A 81 -21.34 54.80 11.06
CA ARG A 81 -21.30 54.07 12.33
C ARG A 81 -19.90 53.52 12.57
N ARG A 82 -19.48 53.45 13.83
CA ARG A 82 -18.20 52.84 14.20
C ARG A 82 -18.19 51.38 13.73
N SER A 83 -17.07 50.94 13.13
CA SER A 83 -16.90 49.52 12.81
C SER A 83 -16.88 48.70 14.11
N PRO A 84 -17.40 47.46 14.11
CA PRO A 84 -17.20 46.51 15.21
C PRO A 84 -15.72 46.22 15.49
N TYR A 85 -14.83 46.46 14.52
CA TYR A 85 -13.39 46.32 14.66
C TYR A 85 -12.74 47.69 14.85
N GLU A 86 -12.02 47.86 15.95
CA GLU A 86 -11.46 49.15 16.40
C GLU A 86 -10.41 49.71 15.44
N SER A 87 -9.78 48.85 14.63
CA SER A 87 -8.77 49.19 13.63
C SER A 87 -9.32 49.53 12.24
N GLU A 88 -10.64 49.44 12.03
CA GLU A 88 -11.27 49.69 10.73
C GLU A 88 -11.99 51.05 10.69
N PRO A 89 -12.04 51.71 9.51
CA PRO A 89 -12.74 52.98 9.37
C PRO A 89 -14.25 52.84 9.64
N PRO A 90 -14.94 53.93 10.05
CA PRO A 90 -16.39 53.91 10.23
C PRO A 90 -17.14 53.38 8.99
N ILE A 91 -18.07 52.46 9.23
CA ILE A 91 -18.87 51.83 8.19
C ILE A 91 -20.03 52.75 7.81
N THR A 92 -20.25 52.91 6.49
CA THR A 92 -21.44 53.59 5.98
C THR A 92 -22.64 52.65 6.06
N VAL A 93 -23.73 53.13 6.64
CA VAL A 93 -24.99 52.39 6.78
C VAL A 93 -26.18 53.26 6.35
N TYR A 94 -27.28 52.61 5.99
CA TYR A 94 -28.52 53.23 5.56
C TYR A 94 -29.66 52.86 6.50
N TYR A 95 -30.69 53.69 6.61
CA TYR A 95 -31.91 53.31 7.33
C TYR A 95 -32.63 52.21 6.56
N ARG A 96 -32.99 51.13 7.25
CA ARG A 96 -33.69 49.99 6.64
C ARG A 96 -35.01 50.39 5.99
N LYS A 97 -35.74 51.34 6.59
CA LYS A 97 -36.99 51.90 6.04
C LYS A 97 -36.78 52.55 4.66
N ASP A 98 -35.70 53.32 4.51
CA ASP A 98 -35.39 54.02 3.26
C ASP A 98 -34.95 53.03 2.17
N VAL A 99 -34.18 52.01 2.56
CA VAL A 99 -33.80 50.90 1.67
C VAL A 99 -35.01 50.08 1.23
N GLU A 100 -35.94 49.79 2.15
CA GLU A 100 -37.20 49.10 1.85
C GLU A 100 -38.09 49.91 0.89
N ALA A 101 -38.24 51.22 1.14
CA ALA A 101 -38.97 52.11 0.24
C ALA A 101 -38.32 52.16 -1.14
N LYS A 102 -36.99 52.26 -1.20
CA LYS A 102 -36.25 52.27 -2.47
C LYS A 102 -36.36 50.95 -3.22
N ALA A 103 -36.36 49.83 -2.51
CA ALA A 103 -36.56 48.51 -3.11
C ALA A 103 -37.96 48.36 -3.72
N VAL A 104 -39.00 48.88 -3.06
CA VAL A 104 -40.36 48.91 -3.61
C VAL A 104 -40.45 49.84 -4.83
N GLU A 105 -39.72 50.96 -4.83
CA GLU A 105 -39.64 51.86 -6.01
C GLU A 105 -39.01 51.15 -7.22
N VAL A 106 -37.92 50.41 -7.02
CA VAL A 106 -37.18 49.72 -8.10
C VAL A 106 -37.92 48.47 -8.61
N TRP A 107 -38.52 47.69 -7.71
CA TRP A 107 -39.17 46.41 -8.05
C TRP A 107 -40.70 46.51 -8.18
N GLY A 108 -41.28 47.69 -7.95
CA GLY A 108 -42.71 48.00 -8.08
C GLY A 108 -43.57 47.51 -6.91
N SER A 109 -43.33 46.29 -6.41
CA SER A 109 -44.03 45.75 -5.24
C SER A 109 -43.11 44.88 -4.38
N ARG A 110 -43.47 44.72 -3.10
CA ARG A 110 -42.74 43.84 -2.19
C ARG A 110 -42.79 42.37 -2.62
N GLU A 111 -43.93 41.93 -3.15
CA GLU A 111 -44.12 40.57 -3.65
C GLU A 111 -43.23 40.26 -4.87
N ALA A 112 -43.01 41.24 -5.74
CA ALA A 112 -42.13 41.09 -6.90
C ALA A 112 -40.67 40.88 -6.48
N LEU A 113 -40.20 41.64 -5.48
CA LEU A 113 -38.88 41.47 -4.88
C LEU A 113 -38.73 40.08 -4.23
N GLU A 114 -39.71 39.66 -3.43
CA GLU A 114 -39.69 38.36 -2.74
C GLU A 114 -39.67 37.18 -3.73
N LYS A 115 -40.43 37.29 -4.83
CA LYS A 115 -40.42 36.29 -5.90
C LYS A 115 -39.05 36.17 -6.59
N GLU A 116 -38.40 37.29 -6.87
CA GLU A 116 -37.07 37.29 -7.51
C GLU A 116 -35.98 36.78 -6.56
N LEU A 117 -36.04 37.14 -5.27
CA LEU A 117 -35.15 36.58 -4.24
C LEU A 117 -35.29 35.06 -4.16
N LEU A 118 -36.52 34.55 -4.13
CA LEU A 118 -36.78 33.11 -4.09
C LEU A 118 -36.25 32.42 -5.35
N ARG A 119 -36.40 33.05 -6.52
CA ARG A 119 -35.86 32.54 -7.79
C ARG A 119 -34.33 32.43 -7.73
N ARG A 120 -33.63 33.49 -7.32
CA ARG A 120 -32.17 33.50 -7.19
C ARG A 120 -31.67 32.48 -6.16
N GLU A 121 -32.41 32.30 -5.07
CA GLU A 121 -32.10 31.29 -4.05
C GLU A 121 -32.21 29.87 -4.61
N LEU A 122 -33.28 29.58 -5.36
CA LEU A 122 -33.47 28.28 -6.03
C LEU A 122 -32.39 28.02 -7.07
N ASP A 123 -32.05 29.01 -7.89
CA ASP A 123 -30.99 28.89 -8.90
C ASP A 123 -29.61 28.70 -8.25
N ARG A 124 -29.33 29.40 -7.14
CA ARG A 124 -28.09 29.19 -6.35
C ARG A 124 -28.01 27.79 -5.79
N ARG A 125 -29.10 27.28 -5.20
CA ARG A 125 -29.17 25.90 -4.68
C ARG A 125 -28.97 24.85 -5.77
N ARG A 126 -29.57 25.06 -6.96
CA ARG A 126 -29.35 24.17 -8.12
C ARG A 126 -27.88 24.17 -8.55
N TYR A 127 -27.29 25.36 -8.70
CA TYR A 127 -25.87 25.50 -9.04
C TYR A 127 -24.96 24.81 -8.02
N GLU A 128 -25.20 25.00 -6.72
CA GLU A 128 -24.43 24.32 -5.66
C GLU A 128 -24.53 22.80 -5.75
N GLN A 129 -25.73 22.26 -6.02
CA GLN A 129 -25.96 20.83 -6.22
C GLN A 129 -25.24 20.29 -7.46
N ASP A 130 -25.28 21.01 -8.57
CA ASP A 130 -24.60 20.64 -9.81
C ASP A 130 -23.09 20.64 -9.63
N VAL A 131 -22.54 21.69 -9.01
CA VAL A 131 -21.11 21.79 -8.69
C VAL A 131 -20.68 20.64 -7.78
N PHE A 132 -21.47 20.30 -6.76
CA PHE A 132 -21.17 19.17 -5.88
C PHE A 132 -21.15 17.85 -6.65
N THR A 133 -22.13 17.64 -7.53
CA THR A 133 -22.26 16.44 -8.35
C THR A 133 -21.08 16.30 -9.33
N VAL A 134 -20.71 17.39 -10.01
CA VAL A 134 -19.56 17.43 -10.93
C VAL A 134 -18.25 17.21 -10.17
N LYS A 135 -18.04 17.88 -9.04
CA LYS A 135 -16.85 17.66 -8.19
C LYS A 135 -16.74 16.22 -7.71
N ARG A 136 -17.85 15.59 -7.34
CA ARG A 136 -17.90 14.18 -6.95
C ARG A 136 -17.54 13.26 -8.12
N ARG A 137 -18.11 13.49 -9.31
CA ARG A 137 -17.80 12.71 -10.52
C ARG A 137 -16.32 12.84 -10.92
N LEU A 138 -15.78 14.06 -10.95
CA LEU A 138 -14.36 14.29 -11.28
C LEU A 138 -13.42 13.62 -10.28
N ARG A 139 -13.77 13.62 -8.98
CA ARG A 139 -13.01 12.93 -7.94
C ARG A 139 -13.01 11.42 -8.15
N ASN A 140 -14.17 10.83 -8.45
CA ASN A 140 -14.29 9.41 -8.73
C ASN A 140 -13.53 9.01 -10.00
N TYR A 141 -13.70 9.76 -11.09
CA TYR A 141 -12.97 9.54 -12.34
C TYR A 141 -11.45 9.62 -12.15
N ARG A 142 -10.96 10.61 -11.38
CA ARG A 142 -9.54 10.74 -11.05
C ARG A 142 -9.04 9.52 -10.26
N ARG A 143 -9.80 9.02 -9.29
CA ARG A 143 -9.45 7.81 -8.53
C ARG A 143 -9.38 6.57 -9.43
N GLU A 144 -10.38 6.36 -10.27
CA GLU A 144 -10.41 5.23 -11.21
C GLU A 144 -9.25 5.28 -12.22
N MET A 145 -8.98 6.44 -12.80
CA MET A 145 -7.88 6.62 -13.74
C MET A 145 -6.52 6.43 -13.07
N SER A 146 -6.32 6.94 -11.86
CA SER A 146 -5.11 6.65 -11.07
C SER A 146 -4.97 5.15 -10.81
N HIS A 147 -6.05 4.47 -10.41
CA HIS A 147 -6.01 3.05 -10.09
C HIS A 147 -5.72 2.19 -11.33
N LYS A 148 -6.29 2.54 -12.49
CA LYS A 148 -6.01 1.87 -13.78
C LYS A 148 -4.58 2.09 -14.24
N ARG A 149 -4.07 3.34 -14.18
CA ARG A 149 -2.70 3.66 -14.56
C ARG A 149 -1.67 2.96 -13.66
N LEU A 150 -1.94 2.91 -12.35
CA LEU A 150 -1.12 2.16 -11.39
C LEU A 150 -1.15 0.66 -11.71
N LYS A 151 -2.32 0.06 -11.94
CA LYS A 151 -2.45 -1.36 -12.25
C LYS A 151 -1.72 -1.76 -13.54
N HIS A 152 -1.82 -0.94 -14.59
CA HIS A 152 -1.13 -1.21 -15.86
C HIS A 152 0.39 -1.09 -15.74
N GLY A 153 0.89 -0.09 -15.01
CA GLY A 153 2.32 0.01 -14.70
C GLY A 153 2.82 -1.20 -13.90
N VAL A 154 2.03 -1.68 -12.93
CA VAL A 154 2.35 -2.85 -12.11
C VAL A 154 2.45 -4.15 -12.93
N GLU A 155 1.54 -4.38 -13.88
CA GLU A 155 1.64 -5.55 -14.79
C GLU A 155 2.86 -5.46 -15.71
N GLU A 156 3.25 -4.26 -16.12
CA GLU A 156 4.42 -4.01 -16.96
C GLU A 156 5.74 -4.16 -16.18
N LEU A 157 5.74 -3.84 -14.88
CA LEU A 157 6.89 -3.97 -13.97
C LEU A 157 7.07 -5.36 -13.33
N GLY A 158 6.13 -6.28 -13.52
CA GLY A 158 6.18 -7.65 -12.98
C GLY A 158 7.19 -8.57 -13.69
N LEU A 159 6.72 -9.74 -14.11
CA LEU A 159 7.52 -10.77 -14.79
C LEU A 159 8.10 -10.32 -16.15
N LYS A 160 7.60 -9.22 -16.71
CA LYS A 160 8.11 -8.63 -17.95
C LYS A 160 9.42 -7.84 -17.75
N THR A 161 9.79 -7.52 -16.51
CA THR A 161 11.08 -6.88 -16.21
C THR A 161 12.26 -7.80 -16.51
N ARG A 162 13.47 -7.23 -16.54
CA ARG A 162 14.71 -8.00 -16.72
C ARG A 162 14.79 -9.18 -15.73
N SER A 163 14.57 -8.91 -14.45
CA SER A 163 14.60 -9.91 -13.39
C SER A 163 13.59 -11.03 -13.64
N GLY A 164 12.34 -10.65 -13.97
CA GLY A 164 11.28 -11.59 -14.29
C GLY A 164 11.59 -12.46 -15.51
N ARG A 165 12.20 -11.88 -16.55
CA ARG A 165 12.63 -12.61 -17.75
C ARG A 165 13.74 -13.61 -17.45
N VAL A 166 14.70 -13.28 -16.60
CA VAL A 166 15.75 -14.21 -16.18
C VAL A 166 15.13 -15.41 -15.46
N VAL A 167 14.30 -15.15 -14.45
CA VAL A 167 13.65 -16.21 -13.68
C VAL A 167 12.73 -17.06 -14.57
N LEU A 168 11.95 -16.45 -15.48
CA LEU A 168 11.14 -17.22 -16.44
C LEU A 168 11.98 -18.07 -17.39
N THR A 169 13.15 -17.58 -17.80
CA THR A 169 14.10 -18.36 -18.61
C THR A 169 14.64 -19.53 -17.81
N ALA A 170 15.00 -19.32 -16.53
CA ALA A 170 15.43 -20.38 -15.62
C ALA A 170 14.33 -21.42 -15.39
N ILE A 171 13.06 -21.02 -15.20
CA ILE A 171 11.91 -21.94 -15.14
C ILE A 171 11.84 -22.79 -16.40
N GLY A 172 11.98 -22.18 -17.58
CA GLY A 172 11.93 -22.90 -18.85
C GLY A 172 13.06 -23.92 -18.98
N ILE A 173 14.30 -23.52 -18.70
CA ILE A 173 15.47 -24.39 -18.82
C ILE A 173 15.43 -25.52 -17.78
N ASN A 174 15.20 -25.20 -16.51
CA ASN A 174 15.17 -26.18 -15.43
C ASN A 174 13.98 -27.13 -15.58
N GLY A 175 12.82 -26.62 -16.02
CA GLY A 175 11.66 -27.44 -16.34
C GLY A 175 11.90 -28.40 -17.51
N CYS A 176 12.58 -27.95 -18.57
CA CYS A 176 12.99 -28.82 -19.67
C CYS A 176 13.97 -29.90 -19.20
N ASN A 177 14.97 -29.54 -18.38
CA ASN A 177 15.90 -30.50 -17.78
C ASN A 177 15.19 -31.55 -16.93
N PHE A 178 14.26 -31.11 -16.08
CA PHE A 178 13.45 -32.01 -15.28
C PHE A 178 12.69 -33.01 -16.17
N LEU A 179 12.03 -32.54 -17.24
CA LEU A 179 11.31 -33.41 -18.17
C LEU A 179 12.24 -34.39 -18.88
N PHE A 180 13.42 -33.95 -19.32
CA PHE A 180 14.40 -34.84 -19.95
C PHE A 180 14.91 -35.92 -18.98
N LYS A 181 15.28 -35.54 -17.75
CA LYS A 181 15.71 -36.49 -16.71
C LYS A 181 14.58 -37.44 -16.31
N LEU A 182 13.34 -36.96 -16.25
CA LEU A 182 12.16 -37.77 -15.97
C LEU A 182 11.92 -38.82 -17.06
N CYS A 183 11.99 -38.44 -18.34
CA CYS A 183 11.88 -39.37 -19.46
C CYS A 183 13.02 -40.39 -19.48
N ALA A 184 14.25 -39.96 -19.21
CA ALA A 184 15.42 -40.84 -19.12
C ALA A 184 15.26 -41.85 -17.97
N TRP A 185 14.75 -41.40 -16.82
CA TRP A 185 14.43 -42.29 -15.71
C TRP A 185 13.33 -43.30 -16.07
N PHE A 186 12.21 -42.87 -16.67
CA PHE A 186 11.15 -43.79 -17.10
C PHE A 186 11.63 -44.87 -18.06
N TYR A 187 12.58 -44.53 -18.93
CA TYR A 187 13.16 -45.48 -19.89
C TYR A 187 14.15 -46.45 -19.24
N THR A 188 14.99 -45.96 -18.32
CA THR A 188 16.09 -46.75 -17.72
C THR A 188 15.69 -47.49 -16.44
N GLY A 189 14.70 -46.98 -15.69
CA GLY A 189 14.34 -47.46 -14.35
C GLY A 189 15.41 -47.20 -13.27
N SER A 190 16.44 -46.40 -13.56
CA SER A 190 17.60 -46.23 -12.67
C SER A 190 17.27 -45.42 -11.41
N HIS A 191 17.61 -45.95 -10.23
CA HIS A 191 17.46 -45.23 -8.95
C HIS A 191 18.31 -43.95 -8.89
N SER A 192 19.47 -43.92 -9.54
CA SER A 192 20.32 -42.73 -9.63
C SER A 192 19.65 -41.63 -10.46
N LEU A 193 19.09 -42.00 -11.62
CA LEU A 193 18.36 -41.05 -12.47
C LEU A 193 17.07 -40.52 -11.83
N PHE A 194 16.44 -41.31 -10.97
CA PHE A 194 15.31 -40.84 -10.16
C PHE A 194 15.73 -39.73 -9.18
N SER A 195 16.85 -39.90 -8.48
CA SER A 195 17.38 -38.88 -7.56
C SER A 195 17.71 -37.58 -8.30
N GLU A 196 18.35 -37.69 -9.47
CA GLU A 196 18.62 -36.57 -10.36
C GLU A 196 17.35 -35.85 -10.84
N CYS A 197 16.27 -36.61 -11.06
CA CYS A 197 14.97 -36.06 -11.42
C CYS A 197 14.33 -35.28 -10.26
N ILE A 198 14.44 -35.78 -9.03
CA ILE A 198 13.97 -35.07 -7.82
C ILE A 198 14.75 -33.77 -7.63
N HIS A 199 16.06 -33.80 -7.87
CA HIS A 199 16.90 -32.60 -7.78
C HIS A 199 16.42 -31.50 -8.73
N SER A 200 16.27 -31.82 -10.02
CA SER A 200 15.79 -30.83 -10.99
C SER A 200 14.33 -30.41 -10.78
N LEU A 201 13.51 -31.23 -10.11
CA LEU A 201 12.19 -30.81 -9.65
C LEU A 201 12.30 -29.74 -8.55
N ALA A 202 13.18 -29.95 -7.56
CA ALA A 202 13.42 -28.99 -6.49
C ALA A 202 13.89 -27.64 -7.06
N ASP A 203 14.81 -27.65 -8.04
CA ASP A 203 15.26 -26.43 -8.72
C ASP A 203 14.11 -25.74 -9.45
N THR A 204 13.27 -26.50 -10.15
CA THR A 204 12.09 -25.95 -10.84
C THR A 204 11.12 -25.29 -9.85
N VAL A 205 10.90 -25.92 -8.68
CA VAL A 205 10.07 -25.36 -7.61
C VAL A 205 10.69 -24.09 -7.04
N ASN A 206 12.02 -24.06 -6.82
CA ASN A 206 12.73 -22.84 -6.39
C ASN A 206 12.49 -21.69 -7.37
N GLN A 207 12.62 -21.93 -8.67
CA GLN A 207 12.39 -20.91 -9.68
C GLN A 207 10.94 -20.41 -9.69
N VAL A 208 9.96 -21.28 -9.47
CA VAL A 208 8.55 -20.90 -9.32
C VAL A 208 8.33 -20.02 -8.06
N ILE A 209 8.99 -20.32 -6.94
CA ILE A 209 8.94 -19.50 -5.73
C ILE A 209 9.48 -18.10 -6.00
N LEU A 210 10.61 -17.99 -6.71
CA LEU A 210 11.19 -16.70 -7.10
C LEU A 210 10.27 -15.93 -8.04
N ALA A 211 9.66 -16.59 -9.03
CA ALA A 211 8.70 -15.95 -9.94
C ALA A 211 7.46 -15.45 -9.21
N TYR A 212 6.93 -16.22 -8.26
CA TYR A 212 5.84 -15.78 -7.39
C TYR A 212 6.26 -14.56 -6.55
N GLY A 213 7.47 -14.57 -6.00
CA GLY A 213 8.06 -13.44 -5.30
C GLY A 213 8.11 -12.16 -6.12
N ILE A 214 8.61 -12.26 -7.37
CA ILE A 214 8.64 -11.14 -8.32
C ILE A 214 7.22 -10.67 -8.63
N HIS A 215 6.31 -11.58 -8.97
CA HIS A 215 4.93 -11.23 -9.29
C HIS A 215 4.24 -10.49 -8.14
N LYS A 216 4.35 -11.04 -6.93
CA LYS A 216 3.74 -10.46 -5.73
C LYS A 216 4.42 -9.16 -5.32
N SER A 217 5.72 -9.00 -5.57
CA SER A 217 6.45 -7.78 -5.21
C SER A 217 5.99 -6.50 -5.88
N VAL A 218 5.34 -6.63 -7.05
CA VAL A 218 4.85 -5.47 -7.80
C VAL A 218 3.42 -5.11 -7.40
N GLN A 219 2.79 -5.88 -6.51
CA GLN A 219 1.47 -5.56 -6.01
C GLN A 219 1.44 -4.19 -5.32
N ILE A 220 0.42 -3.40 -5.65
CA ILE A 220 0.16 -2.07 -5.07
C ILE A 220 -0.10 -2.22 -3.57
N ALA A 221 0.37 -1.25 -2.79
CA ALA A 221 0.06 -1.15 -1.37
C ALA A 221 -1.44 -1.22 -1.07
N ASP A 222 -1.78 -1.95 -0.02
CA ASP A 222 -3.13 -2.09 0.51
C ASP A 222 -3.17 -1.70 2.00
N PRO A 223 -4.35 -1.63 2.65
CA PRO A 223 -4.43 -1.25 4.05
C PRO A 223 -3.64 -2.16 5.00
N ASP A 224 -3.45 -3.44 4.65
CA ASP A 224 -2.68 -4.39 5.44
C ASP A 224 -1.16 -4.19 5.25
N HIS A 225 -0.75 -3.73 4.07
CA HIS A 225 0.64 -3.45 3.70
C HIS A 225 0.80 -2.02 3.13
N PRO A 226 0.81 -0.97 3.99
CA PRO A 226 0.87 0.42 3.54
C PRO A 226 2.13 0.78 2.75
N TYR A 227 3.23 0.07 3.01
CA TYR A 227 4.51 0.26 2.32
C TYR A 227 4.62 -0.54 1.00
N GLY A 228 3.60 -1.33 0.65
CA GLY A 228 3.59 -2.20 -0.53
C GLY A 228 4.30 -3.53 -0.31
N TYR A 229 4.44 -4.29 -1.40
CA TYR A 229 4.92 -5.68 -1.38
C TYR A 229 6.36 -5.86 -1.88
N THR A 230 7.11 -4.79 -2.12
CA THR A 230 8.46 -4.85 -2.73
C THR A 230 9.39 -5.86 -2.04
N ASN A 231 9.31 -5.96 -0.71
CA ASN A 231 10.13 -6.87 0.09
C ASN A 231 9.87 -8.36 -0.17
N MET A 232 8.78 -8.71 -0.86
CA MET A 232 8.43 -10.08 -1.19
C MET A 232 9.48 -10.78 -2.07
N ARG A 233 10.29 -10.02 -2.82
CA ARG A 233 11.45 -10.58 -3.54
C ARG A 233 12.52 -11.13 -2.59
N TYR A 234 12.78 -10.44 -1.49
CA TYR A 234 13.73 -10.91 -0.47
C TYR A 234 13.15 -12.09 0.32
N VAL A 235 11.85 -12.06 0.64
CA VAL A 235 11.17 -13.17 1.34
C VAL A 235 11.20 -14.45 0.49
N SER A 236 10.82 -14.38 -0.78
CA SER A 236 10.89 -15.53 -1.69
C SER A 236 12.32 -16.04 -1.91
N SER A 237 13.29 -15.12 -2.02
CA SER A 237 14.72 -15.47 -2.15
C SER A 237 15.26 -16.15 -0.89
N LEU A 238 14.82 -15.71 0.29
CA LEU A 238 15.13 -16.35 1.57
C LEU A 238 14.55 -17.77 1.65
N ILE A 239 13.27 -17.95 1.26
CA ILE A 239 12.63 -19.26 1.22
C ILE A 239 13.37 -20.21 0.27
N SER A 240 13.76 -19.71 -0.92
CA SER A 240 14.56 -20.48 -1.87
C SER A 240 15.93 -20.84 -1.29
N GLY A 241 16.63 -19.91 -0.64
CA GLY A 241 17.90 -20.20 0.05
C GLY A 241 17.76 -21.29 1.12
N VAL A 242 16.70 -21.25 1.93
CA VAL A 242 16.40 -22.31 2.91
C VAL A 242 16.10 -23.64 2.20
N GLY A 243 15.38 -23.62 1.07
CA GLY A 243 15.12 -24.80 0.25
C GLY A 243 16.40 -25.44 -0.28
N ILE A 244 17.30 -24.64 -0.87
CA ILE A 244 18.61 -25.09 -1.37
C ILE A 244 19.46 -25.67 -0.24
N PHE A 245 19.45 -25.04 0.95
CA PHE A 245 20.18 -25.54 2.11
C PHE A 245 19.64 -26.89 2.59
N CYS A 246 18.34 -26.98 2.84
CA CYS A 246 17.73 -28.18 3.41
C CYS A 246 17.69 -29.35 2.42
N VAL A 247 17.26 -29.10 1.18
CA VAL A 247 17.12 -30.14 0.15
C VAL A 247 18.45 -30.38 -0.55
N GLY A 248 19.06 -29.34 -1.12
CA GLY A 248 20.29 -29.49 -1.91
C GLY A 248 21.49 -29.94 -1.05
N SER A 249 21.87 -29.12 -0.07
CA SER A 249 23.00 -29.45 0.81
C SER A 249 22.68 -30.68 1.69
N GLY A 250 21.48 -30.76 2.26
CA GLY A 250 21.07 -31.89 3.10
C GLY A 250 21.12 -33.24 2.39
N LEU A 251 20.57 -33.35 1.17
CA LEU A 251 20.62 -34.59 0.40
C LEU A 251 22.05 -34.96 -0.02
N SER A 252 22.85 -33.97 -0.43
CA SER A 252 24.25 -34.19 -0.83
C SER A 252 25.10 -34.71 0.33
N PHE A 253 24.93 -34.14 1.53
CA PHE A 253 25.57 -34.66 2.74
C PHE A 253 25.06 -36.04 3.12
N TYR A 254 23.75 -36.27 3.05
CA TYR A 254 23.16 -37.57 3.34
C TYR A 254 23.76 -38.67 2.44
N HIS A 255 23.74 -38.47 1.12
CA HIS A 255 24.31 -39.42 0.16
C HIS A 255 25.82 -39.60 0.34
N GLY A 256 26.55 -38.53 0.68
CA GLY A 256 27.98 -38.62 0.94
C GLY A 256 28.31 -39.43 2.21
N VAL A 257 27.60 -39.21 3.31
CA VAL A 257 27.79 -39.98 4.55
C VAL A 257 27.38 -41.43 4.35
N VAL A 258 26.25 -41.69 3.70
CA VAL A 258 25.80 -43.05 3.38
C VAL A 258 26.82 -43.75 2.48
N GLY A 259 27.35 -43.08 1.44
CA GLY A 259 28.35 -43.65 0.55
C GLY A 259 29.69 -43.97 1.21
N ILE A 260 30.02 -43.31 2.33
CA ILE A 260 31.19 -43.67 3.16
C ILE A 260 30.89 -44.89 4.04
N LEU A 261 29.69 -44.95 4.63
CA LEU A 261 29.29 -46.02 5.56
C LEU A 261 28.95 -47.33 4.85
N ASP A 262 28.32 -47.25 3.68
CA ASP A 262 27.94 -48.36 2.82
C ASP A 262 28.37 -48.09 1.37
N PRO A 263 29.65 -48.35 1.03
CA PRO A 263 30.18 -48.04 -0.29
C PRO A 263 29.61 -49.01 -1.33
N GLN A 264 28.65 -48.53 -2.12
CA GLN A 264 28.08 -49.28 -3.24
C GLN A 264 28.88 -49.05 -4.53
N PRO A 265 29.07 -50.07 -5.37
CA PRO A 265 29.73 -49.91 -6.66
C PRO A 265 28.93 -48.99 -7.59
N LEU A 266 29.65 -48.15 -8.34
CA LEU A 266 29.07 -47.26 -9.32
C LEU A 266 28.54 -48.07 -10.51
N HIS A 267 27.21 -48.16 -10.63
CA HIS A 267 26.53 -48.76 -11.79
C HIS A 267 26.19 -47.68 -12.82
N ASP A 268 26.23 -48.04 -14.11
CA ASP A 268 25.77 -47.21 -15.24
C ASP A 268 26.44 -45.82 -15.41
N LEU A 269 27.78 -45.78 -15.28
CA LEU A 269 28.61 -44.57 -15.44
C LEU A 269 28.35 -43.78 -16.73
N PHE A 270 27.99 -44.44 -17.83
CA PHE A 270 27.68 -43.77 -19.09
C PHE A 270 26.52 -42.78 -18.96
N TRP A 271 25.43 -43.19 -18.30
CA TRP A 271 24.26 -42.34 -18.09
C TRP A 271 24.56 -41.23 -17.08
N ALA A 272 25.37 -41.51 -16.06
CA ALA A 272 25.81 -40.51 -15.10
C ALA A 272 26.59 -39.36 -15.80
N TYR A 273 27.59 -39.68 -16.62
CA TYR A 273 28.33 -38.66 -17.38
C TYR A 273 27.46 -37.93 -18.39
N PHE A 274 26.53 -38.63 -19.05
CA PHE A 274 25.62 -37.98 -20.00
C PHE A 274 24.73 -36.95 -19.32
N VAL A 275 24.16 -37.29 -18.15
CA VAL A 275 23.33 -36.36 -17.37
C VAL A 275 24.15 -35.21 -16.81
N LEU A 276 25.33 -35.47 -16.26
CA LEU A 276 26.24 -34.41 -15.78
C LEU A 276 26.64 -33.46 -16.92
N GLY A 277 26.95 -34.00 -18.11
CA GLY A 277 27.24 -33.20 -19.29
C GLY A 277 26.06 -32.32 -19.72
N GLY A 278 24.85 -32.90 -19.73
CA GLY A 278 23.62 -32.15 -19.99
C GLY A 278 23.36 -31.05 -18.96
N ALA A 279 23.62 -31.33 -17.68
CA ALA A 279 23.50 -30.37 -16.58
C ALA A 279 24.44 -29.18 -16.78
N VAL A 280 25.75 -29.41 -17.04
CA VAL A 280 26.71 -28.32 -17.28
C VAL A 280 26.27 -27.42 -18.44
N VAL A 281 25.78 -27.99 -19.54
CA VAL A 281 25.36 -27.20 -20.72
C VAL A 281 24.14 -26.35 -20.40
N SER A 282 23.15 -26.94 -19.74
CA SER A 282 21.88 -26.27 -19.46
C SER A 282 21.98 -25.26 -18.32
N GLU A 283 22.58 -25.63 -17.19
CA GLU A 283 22.86 -24.71 -16.07
C GLU A 283 23.84 -23.62 -16.50
N GLY A 284 24.85 -23.96 -17.31
CA GLY A 284 25.77 -22.98 -17.90
C GLY A 284 25.04 -21.95 -18.77
N ALA A 285 24.02 -22.36 -19.51
CA ALA A 285 23.19 -21.43 -20.29
C ALA A 285 22.37 -20.50 -19.38
N THR A 286 21.72 -21.02 -18.34
CA THR A 286 20.96 -20.21 -17.37
C THR A 286 21.88 -19.25 -16.62
N LEU A 287 23.05 -19.72 -16.19
CA LEU A 287 24.09 -18.94 -15.53
C LEU A 287 24.53 -17.75 -16.40
N MET A 288 24.74 -17.98 -17.70
CA MET A 288 25.12 -16.91 -18.63
C MET A 288 24.03 -15.86 -18.80
N VAL A 289 22.75 -16.25 -18.78
CA VAL A 289 21.61 -15.33 -18.82
C VAL A 289 21.55 -14.51 -17.52
N ALA A 290 21.68 -15.14 -16.36
CA ALA A 290 21.68 -14.48 -15.06
C ALA A 290 22.87 -13.51 -14.91
N LEU A 291 24.08 -13.95 -15.28
CA LEU A 291 25.29 -13.15 -15.23
C LEU A 291 25.20 -11.92 -16.16
N SER A 292 24.62 -12.09 -17.35
CA SER A 292 24.39 -10.99 -18.27
C SER A 292 23.43 -9.95 -17.69
N ALA A 293 22.40 -10.39 -16.97
CA ALA A 293 21.44 -9.51 -16.32
C ALA A 293 22.06 -8.73 -15.15
N ILE A 294 22.82 -9.40 -14.28
CA ILE A 294 23.55 -8.78 -13.17
C ILE A 294 24.60 -7.80 -13.70
N ARG A 295 25.39 -8.17 -14.72
CA ARG A 295 26.37 -7.25 -15.34
C ARG A 295 25.72 -5.98 -15.87
N LYS A 296 24.54 -6.10 -16.50
CA LYS A 296 23.81 -4.94 -16.99
C LYS A 296 23.24 -4.10 -15.84
N GLY A 297 22.74 -4.73 -14.78
CA GLY A 297 22.26 -4.04 -13.58
C GLY A 297 23.37 -3.28 -12.83
N ALA A 298 24.54 -3.92 -12.67
CA ALA A 298 25.72 -3.32 -12.05
C ALA A 298 26.21 -2.08 -12.82
N LYS A 299 26.21 -2.14 -14.16
CA LYS A 299 26.54 -0.98 -15.02
C LYS A 299 25.54 0.17 -14.85
N GLU A 300 24.25 -0.13 -14.81
CA GLU A 300 23.19 0.89 -14.62
C GLU A 300 23.28 1.54 -13.23
N ALA A 301 23.70 0.77 -12.22
CA ALA A 301 23.88 1.24 -10.86
C ALA A 301 25.30 1.83 -10.57
N ASN A 302 26.16 1.95 -11.59
CA ASN A 302 27.55 2.43 -11.49
C ASN A 302 28.36 1.76 -10.35
N MET A 303 28.22 0.44 -10.19
CA MET A 303 28.92 -0.31 -9.14
C MET A 303 29.64 -1.54 -9.69
N PRO A 304 30.71 -2.00 -9.02
CA PRO A 304 31.37 -3.24 -9.40
C PRO A 304 30.42 -4.44 -9.23
N LEU A 305 30.62 -5.48 -10.04
CA LEU A 305 29.76 -6.66 -10.07
C LEU A 305 29.66 -7.35 -8.70
N THR A 306 30.78 -7.44 -7.99
CA THR A 306 30.87 -8.07 -6.67
C THR A 306 30.04 -7.33 -5.64
N GLU A 307 30.08 -6.01 -5.65
CA GLU A 307 29.26 -5.18 -4.75
C GLU A 307 27.77 -5.28 -5.09
N TYR A 308 27.42 -5.32 -6.39
CA TYR A 308 26.03 -5.50 -6.82
C TYR A 308 25.42 -6.82 -6.29
N VAL A 309 26.21 -7.90 -6.36
CA VAL A 309 25.87 -9.23 -5.85
C VAL A 309 25.84 -9.25 -4.32
N MET A 310 26.82 -8.65 -3.64
CA MET A 310 26.88 -8.61 -2.17
C MET A 310 25.75 -7.82 -1.55
N ARG A 311 25.32 -6.73 -2.19
CA ARG A 311 24.16 -5.93 -1.74
C ARG A 311 22.81 -6.58 -2.05
N SER A 312 22.78 -7.69 -2.79
CA SER A 312 21.55 -8.35 -3.25
C SER A 312 20.54 -7.37 -3.87
N SER A 313 21.04 -6.45 -4.71
CA SER A 313 20.21 -5.37 -5.29
C SER A 313 19.05 -5.89 -6.15
N ASP A 314 19.20 -7.08 -6.73
CA ASP A 314 18.13 -7.84 -7.36
C ASP A 314 18.14 -9.28 -6.80
N PRO A 315 17.47 -9.52 -5.65
CA PRO A 315 17.67 -10.73 -4.86
C PRO A 315 17.26 -11.99 -5.64
N SER A 316 16.19 -11.92 -6.44
CA SER A 316 15.73 -13.07 -7.23
C SER A 316 16.74 -13.48 -8.30
N VAL A 317 17.34 -12.52 -9.02
CA VAL A 317 18.38 -12.84 -10.02
C VAL A 317 19.67 -13.28 -9.33
N ASN A 318 19.97 -12.72 -8.15
CA ASN A 318 21.13 -13.10 -7.37
C ASN A 318 21.06 -14.57 -6.92
N VAL A 319 19.87 -15.04 -6.49
CA VAL A 319 19.65 -16.45 -6.16
C VAL A 319 19.93 -17.34 -7.37
N VAL A 320 19.33 -17.06 -8.52
CA VAL A 320 19.55 -17.85 -9.76
C VAL A 320 21.04 -17.90 -10.12
N LEU A 321 21.72 -16.74 -10.09
CA LEU A 321 23.15 -16.68 -10.38
C LEU A 321 23.97 -17.58 -9.45
N LEU A 322 23.73 -17.48 -8.14
CA LEU A 322 24.49 -18.17 -7.13
C LEU A 322 24.19 -19.68 -7.11
N GLU A 323 22.93 -20.05 -7.27
CA GLU A 323 22.44 -21.42 -7.41
C GLU A 323 23.09 -22.10 -8.63
N ASP A 324 22.97 -21.51 -9.82
CA ASP A 324 23.55 -22.07 -11.05
C ASP A 324 25.09 -22.12 -10.98
N THR A 325 25.73 -21.13 -10.34
CA THR A 325 27.19 -21.17 -10.12
C THR A 325 27.59 -22.33 -9.22
N ALA A 326 26.82 -22.56 -8.14
CA ALA A 326 27.04 -23.66 -7.23
C ALA A 326 26.80 -25.01 -7.90
N ALA A 327 25.76 -25.11 -8.73
CA ALA A 327 25.40 -26.30 -9.48
C ALA A 327 26.50 -26.67 -10.50
N VAL A 328 26.94 -25.73 -11.33
CA VAL A 328 28.04 -25.96 -12.30
C VAL A 328 29.34 -26.35 -11.59
N ALA A 329 29.69 -25.65 -10.50
CA ALA A 329 30.88 -26.00 -9.71
C ALA A 329 30.75 -27.39 -9.07
N GLY A 330 29.56 -27.70 -8.54
CA GLY A 330 29.25 -28.99 -7.94
C GLY A 330 29.34 -30.14 -8.93
N VAL A 331 28.79 -29.96 -10.14
CA VAL A 331 28.87 -30.95 -11.23
C VAL A 331 30.32 -31.20 -11.65
N VAL A 332 31.17 -30.16 -11.73
CA VAL A 332 32.61 -30.32 -12.02
C VAL A 332 33.31 -31.12 -10.92
N VAL A 333 33.01 -30.85 -9.65
CA VAL A 333 33.57 -31.59 -8.51
C VAL A 333 33.09 -33.06 -8.54
N ALA A 334 31.78 -33.28 -8.70
CA ALA A 334 31.19 -34.61 -8.76
C ALA A 334 31.77 -35.43 -9.92
N ALA A 335 31.84 -34.85 -11.13
CA ALA A 335 32.42 -35.52 -12.29
C ALA A 335 33.89 -35.88 -12.09
N SER A 336 34.67 -35.01 -11.45
CA SER A 336 36.08 -35.26 -11.14
C SER A 336 36.23 -36.41 -10.12
N CYS A 337 35.44 -36.39 -9.05
CA CYS A 337 35.41 -37.43 -8.04
C CYS A 337 34.97 -38.78 -8.61
N MET A 338 33.92 -38.80 -9.42
CA MET A 338 33.42 -40.00 -10.09
C MET A 338 34.46 -40.58 -11.06
N ALA A 339 35.19 -39.73 -11.79
CA ALA A 339 36.29 -40.16 -12.67
C ALA A 339 37.45 -40.80 -11.88
N ILE A 340 37.79 -40.24 -10.71
CA ILE A 340 38.79 -40.83 -9.81
C ILE A 340 38.30 -42.17 -9.27
N SER A 341 37.04 -42.27 -8.85
CA SER A 341 36.44 -43.54 -8.38
C SER A 341 36.47 -44.61 -9.47
N GLN A 342 36.17 -44.25 -10.71
CA GLN A 342 36.24 -45.15 -11.85
C GLN A 342 37.69 -45.62 -12.12
N TYR A 343 38.66 -44.72 -12.06
CA TYR A 343 40.07 -45.06 -12.30
C TYR A 343 40.68 -45.91 -11.18
N THR A 344 40.33 -45.63 -9.93
CA THR A 344 40.87 -46.33 -8.75
C THR A 344 40.11 -47.61 -8.40
N GLY A 345 38.89 -47.77 -8.91
CA GLY A 345 37.98 -48.85 -8.52
C GLY A 345 37.43 -48.72 -7.09
N ASN A 346 37.71 -47.61 -6.40
CA ASN A 346 37.24 -47.34 -5.04
C ASN A 346 36.07 -46.33 -5.10
N PRO A 347 34.89 -46.63 -4.51
CA PRO A 347 33.75 -45.69 -4.48
C PRO A 347 33.93 -44.50 -3.52
N LEU A 348 34.93 -44.51 -2.64
CA LEU A 348 35.15 -43.47 -1.63
C LEU A 348 35.29 -42.03 -2.19
N PRO A 349 36.05 -41.77 -3.28
CA PRO A 349 36.17 -40.43 -3.85
C PRO A 349 34.82 -39.83 -4.29
N ASP A 350 33.88 -40.65 -4.76
CA ASP A 350 32.54 -40.23 -5.16
C ASP A 350 31.71 -39.76 -3.95
N ALA A 351 31.75 -40.55 -2.86
CA ALA A 351 31.10 -40.19 -1.60
C ALA A 351 31.67 -38.89 -1.00
N ILE A 352 32.99 -38.70 -1.07
CA ILE A 352 33.64 -37.43 -0.70
C ILE A 352 33.18 -36.29 -1.61
N GLY A 353 33.05 -36.55 -2.92
CA GLY A 353 32.50 -35.61 -3.89
C GLY A 353 31.12 -35.10 -3.49
N SER A 354 30.22 -36.00 -3.09
CA SER A 354 28.88 -35.65 -2.60
C SER A 354 28.91 -34.73 -1.37
N ILE A 355 29.84 -34.94 -0.42
CA ILE A 355 30.04 -34.06 0.74
C ILE A 355 30.55 -32.68 0.32
N LEU A 356 31.49 -32.63 -0.63
CA LEU A 356 32.02 -31.37 -1.16
C LEU A 356 30.95 -30.55 -1.87
N VAL A 357 30.12 -31.20 -2.70
CA VAL A 357 28.96 -30.56 -3.34
C VAL A 357 27.99 -30.01 -2.30
N GLY A 358 27.66 -30.81 -1.28
CA GLY A 358 26.82 -30.36 -0.17
C GLY A 358 27.39 -29.15 0.56
N THR A 359 28.71 -29.11 0.76
CA THR A 359 29.40 -27.96 1.38
C THR A 359 29.30 -26.71 0.51
N ILE A 360 29.49 -26.82 -0.81
CA ILE A 360 29.37 -25.71 -1.76
C ILE A 360 27.94 -25.14 -1.72
N LEU A 361 26.94 -26.01 -1.84
CA LEU A 361 25.52 -25.61 -1.76
C LEU A 361 25.18 -24.97 -0.42
N GLY A 362 25.68 -25.54 0.69
CA GLY A 362 25.46 -25.03 2.04
C GLY A 362 26.05 -23.64 2.25
N CYS A 363 27.27 -23.40 1.75
CA CYS A 363 27.92 -22.08 1.80
C CYS A 363 27.15 -21.04 1.00
N VAL A 364 26.76 -21.37 -0.23
CA VAL A 364 26.01 -20.46 -1.11
C VAL A 364 24.63 -20.16 -0.54
N ALA A 365 23.91 -21.19 -0.08
CA ALA A 365 22.60 -21.02 0.53
C ALA A 365 22.67 -20.18 1.81
N SER A 366 23.70 -20.39 2.65
CA SER A 366 23.92 -19.57 3.86
C SER A 366 24.17 -18.10 3.50
N PHE A 367 24.94 -17.83 2.45
CA PHE A 367 25.16 -16.48 1.94
C PHE A 367 23.86 -15.83 1.44
N ILE A 368 23.04 -16.57 0.67
CA ILE A 368 21.72 -16.12 0.22
C ILE A 368 20.84 -15.78 1.43
N ILE A 369 20.78 -16.66 2.43
CA ILE A 369 19.96 -16.47 3.63
C ILE A 369 20.40 -15.19 4.37
N LEU A 370 21.69 -15.06 4.67
CA LEU A 370 22.21 -13.93 5.45
C LEU A 370 22.05 -12.59 4.73
N SER A 371 22.31 -12.55 3.42
CA SER A 371 22.15 -11.33 2.62
C SER A 371 20.69 -10.86 2.52
N ASN A 372 19.74 -11.79 2.36
CA ASN A 372 18.32 -11.46 2.32
C ASN A 372 17.76 -11.10 3.70
N VAL A 373 18.23 -11.74 4.78
CA VAL A 373 17.86 -11.35 6.16
C VAL A 373 18.31 -9.93 6.43
N GLY A 374 19.55 -9.56 6.10
CA GLY A 374 20.07 -8.20 6.24
C GLY A 374 19.17 -7.16 5.55
N ALA A 375 18.76 -7.44 4.32
CA ALA A 375 17.86 -6.56 3.57
C ALA A 375 16.44 -6.44 4.16
N LEU A 376 15.97 -7.45 4.89
CA LEU A 376 14.64 -7.46 5.53
C LEU A 376 14.61 -6.74 6.87
N ILE A 377 15.72 -6.75 7.62
CA ILE A 377 15.79 -6.16 8.97
C ILE A 377 16.22 -4.68 8.98
N GLY A 378 16.78 -4.17 7.87
CA GLY A 378 17.22 -2.78 7.72
C GLY A 378 18.72 -2.63 7.94
#